data_AF-A0A6P1M9Q2-F1
#
_entry.id   AF-A0A6P1M9Q2-F1
#
_cell.length_a   1.000
_cell.length_b   1.000
_cell.length_c   1.000
_cell.angle_alpha   90.00
_cell.angle_beta   90.00
_cell.angle_gamma   90.00
#
_symmetry.space_group_name_H-M   'P 1'
#
loop_
_entity.id
_entity.type
_entity.pdbx_description
1 polymer ?
#
loop_
_entity_poly.entity_id
_entity_poly.type
_entity_poly.pdbx_seq_one_letter_code
_entity_poly.pdbx_strand_id
1 'polypeptide(L)' 'MNYQREMLSEAQKAIAETPEQRSKITDLYQLAMDEIEDGGSESHEYELFMGEIETIKEGTPNE' A
#
# COMPACT_ATOMS: atom_id res chain seq x y z
N MET A 1 16.39 1.31 6.30
CA MET A 1 15.02 1.86 6.38
C MET A 1 14.12 0.73 6.84
N ASN A 2 13.02 1.00 7.56
CA ASN A 2 12.07 -0.04 7.93
C ASN A 2 10.81 0.17 7.08
N TYR A 3 10.80 -0.46 5.90
CA TYR A 3 9.76 -0.25 4.89
C TYR A 3 8.39 -0.68 5.40
N GLN A 4 8.31 -1.72 6.23
CA GLN A 4 7.07 -2.16 6.86
C GLN A 4 6.41 -1.06 7.70
N ARG A 5 7.20 -0.32 8.50
CA ARG A 5 6.70 0.84 9.26
C ARG A 5 6.27 1.99 8.37
N GLU A 6 6.99 2.23 7.28
CA GLU A 6 6.64 3.27 6.32
C GLU A 6 5.33 2.92 5.61
N MET A 7 5.18 1.70 5.08
CA MET A 7 3.93 1.23 4.46
C MET A 7 2.74 1.34 5.43
N LEU A 8 2.92 0.96 6.70
CA LEU A 8 1.85 1.09 7.69
C LEU A 8 1.43 2.56 7.91
N SER A 9 2.41 3.48 7.98
CA SER A 9 2.15 4.91 8.09
C SER A 9 1.41 5.44 6.86
N GLU A 10 1.87 5.09 5.66
CA GLU A 10 1.28 5.54 4.41
C GLU A 10 -0.12 4.95 4.19
N ALA A 11 -0.34 3.68 4.55
CA ALA A 11 -1.66 3.05 4.57
C ALA A 11 -2.63 3.82 5.48
N GLN A 12 -2.21 4.17 6.69
CA GLN A 12 -3.03 4.92 7.63
C GLN A 12 -3.39 6.32 7.11
N LYS A 13 -2.44 7.02 6.49
CA LYS A 13 -2.69 8.32 5.86
C LYS A 13 -3.68 8.19 4.71
N ALA A 14 -3.46 7.22 3.81
CA ALA A 14 -4.35 6.98 2.68
C ALA A 14 -5.77 6.63 3.15
N ILE A 15 -5.92 5.79 4.18
CA ILE A 15 -7.24 5.47 4.77
C ILE A 15 -7.91 6.72 5.36
N ALA A 16 -7.14 7.64 5.96
CA ALA A 16 -7.70 8.89 6.47
C ALA A 16 -8.17 9.83 5.35
N GLU A 17 -7.48 9.82 4.21
CA GLU A 17 -7.83 10.62 3.03
C GLU A 17 -8.99 10.00 2.21
N THR A 18 -9.03 8.68 2.09
CA THR A 18 -10.03 7.93 1.30
C THR A 18 -10.63 6.77 2.12
N PRO A 19 -11.41 7.06 3.17
CA PRO A 19 -11.93 6.03 4.09
C PRO A 19 -12.85 5.00 3.40
N GLU A 20 -13.47 5.36 2.28
CA GLU A 20 -14.24 4.47 1.42
C GLU A 20 -13.40 3.38 0.74
N GLN A 21 -12.11 3.62 0.50
CA GLN A 21 -11.18 2.66 -0.10
C GLN A 21 -10.38 1.90 0.96
N ARG A 22 -10.73 2.02 2.25
CA ARG A 22 -10.01 1.38 3.37
C ARG A 22 -9.76 -0.11 3.17
N SER A 23 -10.76 -0.85 2.66
CA SER A 23 -10.59 -2.28 2.39
C SER A 23 -9.45 -2.51 1.42
N LYS A 24 -9.48 -1.86 0.25
CA LYS A 24 -8.44 -2.00 -0.77
C LYS A 24 -7.06 -1.62 -0.25
N ILE A 25 -6.95 -0.55 0.52
CA ILE A 25 -5.67 -0.13 1.11
C ILE A 25 -5.15 -1.18 2.11
N THR A 26 -6.05 -1.79 2.89
CA THR A 26 -5.68 -2.86 3.83
C THR A 26 -5.25 -4.12 3.08
N ASP A 27 -5.98 -4.49 2.01
CA ASP A 27 -5.66 -5.63 1.16
C ASP A 27 -4.29 -5.45 0.47
N LEU A 28 -3.99 -4.25 -0.04
CA LEU A 28 -2.70 -3.90 -0.62
C LEU A 28 -1.56 -3.98 0.40
N TYR A 29 -1.79 -3.48 1.62
CA TYR A 29 -0.80 -3.56 2.68
C TYR A 29 -0.51 -5.02 3.05
N GLN A 30 -1.55 -5.86 3.18
CA GLN A 30 -1.37 -7.28 3.46
C GLN A 30 -0.60 -7.97 2.34
N LEU A 31 -0.95 -7.73 1.07
CA LEU A 31 -0.23 -8.30 -0.07
C LEU A 31 1.26 -7.98 -0.03
N ALA A 32 1.62 -6.70 0.19
CA ALA A 32 3.02 -6.30 0.29
C ALA A 32 3.74 -6.95 1.49
N MET A 33 3.04 -7.20 2.60
CA MET A 33 3.63 -7.91 3.75
C MET A 33 3.82 -9.40 3.48
N ASP A 34 2.84 -10.07 2.87
CA ASP A 34 2.94 -11.48 2.49
C ASP A 34 4.11 -11.69 1.51
N GLU A 35 4.26 -10.83 0.50
CA GLU A 35 5.39 -10.91 -0.45
C GLU A 35 6.74 -10.70 0.25
N ILE A 36 6.85 -9.77 1.20
CA ILE A 36 8.07 -9.60 2.01
C ILE A 36 8.35 -10.84 2.87
N GLU A 37 7.32 -11.43 3.49
CA GLU A 37 7.46 -12.64 4.30
C GLU A 37 7.90 -13.85 3.46
N ASP A 38 7.45 -13.94 2.21
CA ASP A 38 7.85 -14.95 1.23
C ASP A 38 9.24 -14.71 0.60
N GLY A 39 9.92 -13.63 0.99
CA GLY A 39 11.29 -13.32 0.59
C GLY A 39 11.41 -12.28 -0.54
N GLY A 40 10.33 -11.56 -0.83
CA GLY A 40 10.30 -10.39 -1.70
C GLY A 40 11.17 -9.24 -1.19
N SER A 41 11.53 -8.34 -2.09
CA SER A 41 12.37 -7.19 -1.74
C SER A 41 11.53 -6.11 -1.08
N GLU A 42 11.81 -5.80 0.18
CA GLU A 42 11.09 -4.75 0.95
C GLU A 42 10.97 -3.41 0.21
N SER A 43 12.03 -3.01 -0.51
CA SER A 43 12.00 -1.75 -1.27
C SER A 43 11.14 -1.84 -2.52
N HIS A 44 11.08 -3.01 -3.16
CA HIS A 44 10.26 -3.23 -4.35
C HIS A 44 8.78 -3.26 -3.99
N GLU A 45 8.42 -4.00 -2.95
CA GLU A 45 7.05 -4.07 -2.44
C GLU A 45 6.56 -2.71 -1.94
N TYR A 46 7.46 -1.90 -1.36
CA TYR A 46 7.16 -0.51 -1.00
C TYR A 46 6.79 0.35 -2.22
N GLU A 47 7.58 0.28 -3.30
CA GLU A 47 7.32 1.05 -4.52
C GLU A 47 6.00 0.65 -5.18
N LEU A 48 5.70 -0.65 -5.24
CA LEU A 48 4.42 -1.17 -5.73
C LEU A 48 3.24 -0.70 -4.88
N PHE A 49 3.36 -0.82 -3.56
CA PHE A 49 2.34 -0.37 -2.62
C PHE A 49 2.04 1.13 -2.77
N MET A 50 3.08 1.96 -2.90
CA MET A 50 2.91 3.41 -3.06
C MET A 50 2.25 3.78 -4.39
N GLY A 51 2.62 3.11 -5.49
CA GLY A 51 1.98 3.34 -6.79
C GLY A 51 0.49 3.03 -6.79
N GLU A 52 0.09 1.93 -6.14
CA GLU A 52 -1.33 1.57 -5.99
C GLU A 52 -2.08 2.54 -5.06
N ILE A 53 -1.44 3.00 -3.98
CA ILE A 53 -2.00 4.04 -3.09
C ILE A 53 -2.26 5.34 -3.86
N GLU A 54 -1.32 5.79 -4.70
CA GLU A 54 -1.50 6.98 -5.53
C GLU A 54 -2.66 6.80 -6.51
N THR A 55 -2.75 5.65 -7.18
CA THR A 55 -3.87 5.30 -8.08
C THR A 55 -5.21 5.37 -7.35
N ILE A 56 -5.28 4.84 -6.12
CA ILE A 56 -6.49 4.90 -5.28
C ILE A 56 -6.87 6.34 -4.94
N LYS A 57 -5.88 7.20 -4.66
CA LYS A 57 -6.10 8.61 -4.30
C LYS A 57 -6.52 9.46 -5.50
N GLU A 58 -5.94 9.21 -6.67
CA GLU A 58 -6.27 9.93 -7.90
C GLU A 58 -7.65 9.57 -8.45
N GLY A 59 -8.26 8.47 -7.96
CA GLY A 59 -9.58 8.03 -8.38
C GLY A 59 -9.62 7.60 -9.85
N THR A 60 -8.47 7.32 -10.43
CA THR A 60 -8.34 6.79 -11.78
C THR A 60 -8.78 5.32 -11.75
N PRO A 61 -9.89 4.94 -12.42
CA PRO A 61 -10.14 3.53 -12.67
C PRO A 61 -9.00 3.05 -13.57
N ASN A 62 -8.23 2.07 -13.13
CA ASN A 62 -7.41 1.29 -14.06
C ASN A 62 -8.40 0.65 -15.06
N GLU A 63 -8.48 1.23 -16.26
CA GLU A 63 -9.22 0.71 -17.43
C GLU A 63 -8.59 -0.57 -17.96
#